data_AF-A0A7K7R9H5-F1
#
_entry.id   AF-A0A7K7R9H5-F1
#
_cell.length_a   1.000
_cell.length_b   1.000
_cell.length_c   1.000
_cell.angle_alpha   90.00
_cell.angle_beta   90.00
_cell.angle_gamma   90.00
#
_symmetry.space_group_name_H-M   'P 1'
#
loop_
_entity.id
_entity.type
_entity.pdbx_description
1 polymer ?
#
loop_
_entity_poly.entity_id
_entity_poly.type
_entity_poly.pdbx_seq_one_letter_code
_entity_poly.pdbx_strand_id
1 'polypeptide(L)'
;IATQAQGVRAGLRALELKAAALEQLQERALATPLPPPELQQDLQRLRDEIQELTREIRGGLRGLEPAKEDEENPNSFGARMRRTQHGVLAQHFWGVTGRLQAAQARYRQRSLDRIRRQLHI
;
A
#
# COMPACT_ATOMS: atom_id res chain seq x y z
N ILE A 1 -15.51 16.50 3.37
CA ILE A 1 -14.23 16.72 2.64
C ILE A 1 -13.04 16.69 3.58
N ALA A 2 -12.93 17.59 4.57
CA ALA A 2 -11.80 17.61 5.52
C ALA A 2 -11.60 16.26 6.26
N THR A 3 -12.69 15.67 6.76
CA THR A 3 -12.66 14.37 7.48
C THR A 3 -12.24 13.21 6.58
N GLN A 4 -12.62 13.23 5.30
CA GLN A 4 -12.32 12.17 4.34
C GLN A 4 -10.86 12.22 3.88
N ALA A 5 -10.34 13.43 3.60
CA ALA A 5 -8.92 13.63 3.32
C ALA A 5 -8.04 13.24 4.52
N GLN A 6 -8.47 13.51 5.75
CA GLN A 6 -7.80 13.04 6.96
C GLN A 6 -7.82 11.51 7.08
N GLY A 7 -8.95 10.86 6.79
CA GLY A 7 -9.06 9.41 6.76
C GLY A 7 -8.10 8.77 5.76
N VAL A 8 -8.05 9.29 4.53
CA VAL A 8 -7.10 8.82 3.49
C VAL A 8 -5.65 9.00 3.95
N ARG A 9 -5.29 10.13 4.55
CA ARG A 9 -3.95 10.35 5.12
C ARG A 9 -3.60 9.37 6.22
N ALA A 10 -4.55 9.07 7.11
CA ALA A 10 -4.35 8.09 8.18
C ALA A 10 -4.15 6.68 7.60
N GLY A 11 -4.97 6.29 6.63
CA GLY A 11 -4.84 5.04 5.90
C GLY A 11 -3.48 4.91 5.20
N LEU A 12 -3.01 5.96 4.54
CA LEU A 12 -1.69 5.99 3.88
C LEU A 12 -0.54 5.76 4.87
N ARG A 13 -0.57 6.41 6.03
CA ARG A 13 0.44 6.17 7.09
C ARG A 13 0.38 4.74 7.61
N ALA A 14 -0.82 4.20 7.82
CA ALA A 14 -0.99 2.81 8.24
C ALA A 14 -0.45 1.83 7.19
N LEU A 15 -0.69 2.09 5.90
CA LEU A 15 -0.19 1.30 4.78
C LEU A 15 1.34 1.30 4.74
N GLU A 16 1.98 2.45 4.94
CA GLU A 16 3.44 2.56 5.01
C GLU A 16 4.03 1.76 6.17
N LEU A 17 3.43 1.85 7.36
CA LEU A 17 3.86 1.08 8.53
C LEU A 17 3.72 -0.43 8.31
N LYS A 18 2.59 -0.88 7.75
CA LYS A 18 2.39 -2.30 7.44
C LYS A 18 3.32 -2.79 6.32
N ALA A 19 3.60 -1.97 5.32
CA ALA A 19 4.56 -2.29 4.27
C ALA A 19 5.96 -2.51 4.84
N ALA A 20 6.42 -1.60 5.71
CA ALA A 20 7.70 -1.75 6.40
C ALA A 20 7.74 -3.02 7.29
N ALA A 21 6.67 -3.30 8.04
CA ALA A 21 6.57 -4.52 8.84
C ALA A 21 6.62 -5.80 7.98
N LEU A 22 5.94 -5.78 6.81
CA LEU A 22 5.96 -6.90 5.87
C LEU A 22 7.37 -7.12 5.30
N GLU A 23 8.10 -6.07 4.96
CA GLU A 23 9.49 -6.16 4.49
C GLU A 23 10.42 -6.75 5.56
N GLN A 24 10.30 -6.31 6.81
CA GLN A 24 11.07 -6.87 7.93
C GLN A 24 10.78 -8.37 8.14
N LEU A 25 9.50 -8.75 8.06
CA LEU A 25 9.10 -10.14 8.19
C LEU A 25 9.63 -11.01 7.04
N GLN A 26 9.66 -10.45 5.83
CA GLN A 26 10.23 -11.07 4.65
C GLN A 26 11.74 -11.28 4.75
N GLU A 27 12.48 -10.30 5.27
CA GLU A 27 13.91 -10.44 5.55
C GLU A 27 14.16 -11.57 6.55
N ARG A 28 13.39 -11.62 7.64
CA ARG A 28 13.46 -12.70 8.63
C ARG A 28 13.15 -14.07 8.01
N ALA A 29 12.14 -14.13 7.12
CA ALA A 29 11.78 -15.36 6.41
C ALA A 29 12.88 -15.83 5.44
N LEU A 30 13.59 -14.90 4.79
CA LEU A 30 14.73 -15.22 3.93
C LEU A 30 15.94 -15.71 4.73
N ALA A 31 16.20 -15.10 5.90
CA ALA A 31 17.32 -15.43 6.78
C ALA A 31 17.14 -16.75 7.54
N THR A 32 15.89 -17.19 7.74
CA THR A 32 15.60 -18.46 8.44
C THR A 32 15.70 -19.64 7.46
N PRO A 33 16.59 -20.64 7.70
CA PRO A 33 16.79 -21.76 6.78
C PRO A 33 15.52 -22.59 6.53
N LEU A 34 14.74 -22.78 7.60
CA LEU A 34 13.43 -23.44 7.58
C LEU A 34 12.43 -22.55 8.35
N PRO A 35 11.71 -21.65 7.65
CA PRO A 35 10.74 -20.77 8.29
C PRO A 35 9.63 -21.57 8.97
N PRO A 36 9.29 -21.27 10.24
CA PRO A 36 8.22 -21.96 10.93
C PRO A 36 6.84 -21.54 10.38
N PRO A 37 5.78 -22.38 10.53
CA PRO A 37 4.44 -22.11 9.98
C PRO A 37 3.85 -20.77 10.44
N GLU A 38 4.12 -20.36 11.67
CA GLU A 38 3.66 -19.11 12.26
C GLU A 38 4.17 -17.91 11.46
N LEU A 39 5.40 -17.99 10.94
CA LEU A 39 5.97 -16.92 10.11
C LEU A 39 5.23 -16.75 8.78
N GLN A 40 4.76 -17.85 8.18
CA GLN A 40 3.96 -17.81 6.97
C GLN A 40 2.56 -17.23 7.23
N GLN A 41 1.97 -17.56 8.38
CA GLN A 41 0.68 -17.00 8.81
C GLN A 41 0.79 -15.49 9.03
N ASP A 42 1.84 -15.02 9.71
CA ASP A 42 2.09 -13.59 9.92
C ASP A 42 2.29 -12.84 8.59
N LEU A 43 3.03 -13.43 7.64
CA LEU A 43 3.23 -12.87 6.29
C LEU A 43 1.90 -12.75 5.55
N GLN A 44 1.05 -13.78 5.62
CA GLN A 44 -0.24 -13.78 4.95
C GLN A 44 -1.19 -12.76 5.57
N ARG A 45 -1.28 -12.73 6.91
CA ARG A 45 -2.07 -11.76 7.66
C ARG A 45 -1.70 -10.32 7.28
N LEU A 46 -0.40 -9.99 7.27
CA LEU A 46 0.04 -8.64 6.89
C LEU A 46 -0.32 -8.29 5.45
N ARG A 47 -0.26 -9.25 4.52
CA ARG A 47 -0.69 -9.05 3.12
C ARG A 47 -2.18 -8.75 3.04
N ASP A 48 -3.01 -9.47 3.78
CA ASP A 48 -4.45 -9.28 3.77
C ASP A 48 -4.84 -7.93 4.38
N GLU A 49 -4.21 -7.54 5.50
CA GLU A 49 -4.39 -6.22 6.11
C GLU A 49 -3.95 -5.09 5.16
N ILE A 50 -2.85 -5.27 4.42
CA ILE A 50 -2.39 -4.32 3.40
C ILE A 50 -3.39 -4.25 2.24
N GLN A 51 -3.93 -5.37 1.77
CA GLN A 51 -4.92 -5.38 0.71
C GLN A 51 -6.18 -4.60 1.12
N GLU A 52 -6.64 -4.78 2.35
CA GLU A 52 -7.82 -4.10 2.86
C GLU A 52 -7.59 -2.60 2.99
N LEU A 53 -6.48 -2.16 3.61
CA LEU A 53 -6.11 -0.74 3.64
C LEU A 53 -6.02 -0.13 2.24
N THR A 54 -5.48 -0.88 1.27
CA THR A 54 -5.38 -0.42 -0.12
C THR A 54 -6.77 -0.24 -0.77
N ARG A 55 -7.78 -1.02 -0.38
CA ARG A 55 -9.17 -0.87 -0.84
C ARG A 55 -9.84 0.33 -0.17
N GLU A 56 -9.70 0.46 1.14
CA GLU A 56 -10.24 1.58 1.92
C GLU A 56 -9.69 2.92 1.41
N ILE A 57 -8.38 3.04 1.21
CA ILE A 57 -7.74 4.24 0.69
C ILE A 57 -8.26 4.56 -0.72
N ARG A 58 -8.42 3.56 -1.59
CA ARG A 58 -9.00 3.75 -2.93
C ARG A 58 -10.44 4.26 -2.86
N GLY A 59 -11.27 3.72 -1.97
CA GLY A 59 -12.62 4.20 -1.74
C GLY A 59 -12.65 5.65 -1.23
N GLY A 60 -11.76 5.98 -0.29
CA GLY A 60 -11.59 7.34 0.22
C GLY A 60 -11.12 8.33 -0.86
N LEU A 61 -10.18 7.93 -1.73
CA LEU A 61 -9.71 8.74 -2.85
C LEU A 61 -10.80 9.01 -3.88
N ARG A 62 -11.62 8.01 -4.21
CA ARG A 62 -12.80 8.18 -5.10
C ARG A 62 -13.79 9.20 -4.54
N GLY A 63 -14.07 9.14 -3.24
CA GLY A 63 -14.93 10.14 -2.60
C GLY A 63 -14.34 11.56 -2.53
N LEU A 64 -13.04 11.72 -2.85
CA LEU A 64 -12.37 13.02 -2.97
C LEU A 64 -12.23 13.48 -4.43
N GLU A 65 -12.62 12.66 -5.41
CA GLU A 65 -12.61 13.08 -6.81
C GLU A 65 -13.48 14.33 -6.99
N PRO A 66 -13.06 15.31 -7.82
CA PRO A 66 -13.89 16.47 -8.12
C PRO A 66 -15.27 16.02 -8.64
N ALA A 67 -16.34 16.57 -8.08
CA ALA A 67 -17.70 16.24 -8.53
C ALA A 67 -17.98 16.89 -9.89
N LYS A 68 -18.99 16.41 -10.63
CA LYS A 68 -19.39 17.05 -11.90
C LYS A 68 -19.77 18.52 -11.74
N GLU A 69 -20.36 18.88 -10.60
CA GLU A 69 -20.66 20.28 -10.22
C GLU A 69 -19.39 21.14 -10.09
N ASP A 70 -18.24 20.54 -9.74
CA ASP A 70 -16.94 21.24 -9.75
C ASP A 70 -16.43 21.50 -11.16
N GLU A 71 -16.88 20.73 -12.15
CA GLU A 71 -16.51 20.93 -13.55
C GLU A 71 -17.29 22.09 -14.19
N GLU A 72 -18.48 22.40 -13.68
CA GLU A 72 -19.29 23.55 -14.12
C GLU A 72 -18.70 24.89 -13.63
N ASN A 73 -18.02 24.89 -12.48
CA ASN A 73 -17.26 26.05 -11.99
C ASN A 73 -15.86 25.67 -11.47
N PRO A 74 -14.92 25.34 -12.38
CA PRO A 74 -13.62 24.78 -12.04
C PRO A 74 -12.70 25.77 -11.30
N ASN A 75 -13.00 27.06 -11.38
CA ASN A 75 -12.24 28.13 -10.74
C ASN A 75 -12.72 28.44 -9.31
N SER A 76 -13.82 27.83 -8.87
CA SER A 76 -14.28 27.99 -7.48
C SER A 76 -13.21 27.48 -6.50
N PHE A 77 -13.11 28.15 -5.35
CA PHE A 77 -12.15 27.76 -4.31
C PHE A 77 -12.34 26.30 -3.85
N GLY A 78 -13.60 25.86 -3.73
CA GLY A 78 -13.95 24.49 -3.37
C GLY A 78 -13.47 23.46 -4.39
N ALA A 79 -13.71 23.70 -5.69
CA ALA A 79 -13.27 22.82 -6.77
C ALA A 79 -11.74 22.69 -6.82
N ARG A 80 -11.03 23.83 -6.71
CA ARG A 80 -9.56 23.85 -6.68
C ARG A 80 -9.01 23.09 -5.48
N MET A 81 -9.55 23.32 -4.28
CA MET A 81 -9.11 22.64 -3.06
C MET A 81 -9.31 21.12 -3.12
N ARG A 82 -10.46 20.65 -3.63
CA ARG A 82 -10.72 19.21 -3.82
C ARG A 82 -9.75 18.58 -4.81
N ARG A 83 -9.54 19.20 -5.99
CA ARG A 83 -8.62 18.71 -7.01
C ARG A 83 -7.18 18.62 -6.49
N THR A 84 -6.70 19.64 -5.77
CA THR A 84 -5.36 19.62 -5.18
C THR A 84 -5.23 18.54 -4.10
N GLN A 85 -6.21 18.39 -3.20
CA GLN A 85 -6.18 17.35 -2.17
C GLN A 85 -6.16 15.95 -2.77
N HIS A 86 -7.06 15.67 -3.72
CA HIS A 86 -7.10 14.39 -4.41
C HIS A 86 -5.78 14.09 -5.12
N GLY A 87 -5.24 15.03 -5.89
CA GLY A 87 -3.99 14.84 -6.64
C GLY A 87 -2.80 14.49 -5.73
N VAL A 88 -2.61 15.23 -4.63
CA VAL A 88 -1.51 14.97 -3.69
C VAL A 88 -1.66 13.60 -3.02
N LEU A 89 -2.86 13.24 -2.59
CA LEU A 89 -3.11 11.97 -1.90
C LEU A 89 -3.02 10.77 -2.86
N ALA A 90 -3.51 10.92 -4.10
CA ALA A 90 -3.42 9.88 -5.12
C ALA A 90 -1.97 9.62 -5.51
N GLN A 91 -1.16 10.68 -5.71
CA GLN A 91 0.26 10.54 -6.00
C GLN A 91 1.00 9.80 -4.85
N HIS A 92 0.72 10.16 -3.60
CA HIS A 92 1.31 9.48 -2.44
C HIS A 92 0.89 8.00 -2.40
N PHE A 93 -0.39 7.71 -2.59
CA PHE A 93 -0.92 6.34 -2.63
C PHE A 93 -0.22 5.45 -3.67
N TRP A 94 -0.10 5.93 -4.90
CA TRP A 94 0.56 5.17 -5.96
C TRP A 94 2.07 5.02 -5.69
N GLY A 95 2.71 6.02 -5.09
CA GLY A 95 4.10 5.92 -4.66
C GLY A 95 4.34 4.82 -3.63
N VAL A 96 3.50 4.75 -2.59
CA VAL A 96 3.57 3.68 -1.56
C VAL A 96 3.30 2.32 -2.18
N THR A 97 2.24 2.21 -2.98
CA THR A 97 1.83 0.96 -3.64
C THR A 97 2.91 0.44 -4.59
N GLY A 98 3.53 1.33 -5.37
CA GLY A 98 4.63 0.96 -6.27
C GLY A 98 5.86 0.45 -5.53
N ARG A 99 6.26 1.10 -4.42
CA ARG A 99 7.35 0.61 -3.56
C ARG A 99 7.05 -0.77 -2.99
N LEU A 100 5.84 -0.97 -2.48
CA LEU A 100 5.37 -2.25 -1.95
C LEU A 100 5.41 -3.34 -3.03
N GLN A 101 4.92 -3.07 -4.24
CA GLN A 101 4.95 -4.02 -5.35
C GLN A 101 6.38 -4.42 -5.72
N ALA A 102 7.30 -3.45 -5.79
CA ALA A 102 8.72 -3.72 -6.06
C ALA A 102 9.36 -4.56 -4.95
N ALA A 103 9.07 -4.28 -3.68
CA ALA A 103 9.55 -5.07 -2.54
C ALA A 103 9.04 -6.52 -2.59
N GLN A 104 7.74 -6.71 -2.85
CA GLN A 104 7.16 -8.05 -3.01
C GLN A 104 7.80 -8.83 -4.17
N ALA A 105 8.06 -8.18 -5.30
CA ALA A 105 8.72 -8.81 -6.44
C ALA A 105 10.13 -9.29 -6.08
N ARG A 106 10.93 -8.43 -5.41
CA ARG A 106 12.27 -8.81 -4.90
C ARG A 106 12.22 -9.99 -3.95
N TYR A 107 11.26 -9.99 -3.01
CA TYR A 107 11.10 -11.10 -2.06
C TYR A 107 10.78 -12.42 -2.76
N ARG A 108 9.87 -12.42 -3.74
CA ARG A 108 9.53 -13.63 -4.51
C ARG A 108 10.74 -14.16 -5.28
N GLN A 109 11.50 -13.29 -5.93
CA GLN A 109 12.72 -13.66 -6.65
C GLN A 109 13.74 -14.31 -5.71
N ARG A 110 14.06 -13.68 -4.58
CA ARG A 110 14.99 -14.23 -3.58
C ARG A 110 14.52 -15.56 -2.99
N SER A 111 13.22 -15.71 -2.77
CA SER A 111 12.64 -16.95 -2.27
C SER A 111 12.81 -18.10 -3.29
N LEU A 112 12.59 -17.82 -4.58
CA LEU A 112 12.81 -18.79 -5.65
C LEU A 112 14.28 -19.18 -5.79
N ASP A 113 15.20 -18.21 -5.72
CA ASP A 113 16.64 -18.47 -5.77
C ASP A 113 17.08 -19.35 -4.60
N ARG A 114 16.51 -19.16 -3.40
CA ARG A 114 16.78 -20.01 -2.24
C ARG A 114 16.32 -21.44 -2.45
N ILE A 115 15.08 -21.63 -2.92
CA ILE A 115 14.54 -22.97 -3.21
C ILE A 115 15.39 -23.67 -4.26
N ARG A 116 15.77 -22.97 -5.34
CA ARG A 116 16.68 -23.51 -6.36
C ARG A 116 17.99 -23.96 -5.75
N ARG A 117 18.63 -23.17 -4.89
CA ARG A 117 19.89 -23.57 -4.23
C ARG A 117 19.71 -24.81 -3.34
N GLN A 118 18.57 -24.96 -2.67
CA GLN A 118 18.28 -26.13 -1.84
C GLN A 118 18.00 -27.41 -2.65
N LEU A 119 17.50 -27.27 -3.88
CA LEU A 119 17.21 -28.40 -4.78
C LEU A 119 18.42 -28.82 -5.65
N HIS A 120 19.43 -27.96 -5.82
CA HIS A 120 20.66 -28.28 -6.55
C HIS A 120 21.77 -28.83 -5.63
N ILE A 121 21.37 -29.55 -4.58
CA ILE A 121 22.23 -30.32 -3.67
C ILE A 121 21.84 -31.78 -3.85
#